data_AF-A0A7U7J3W9-F1
#
_entry.id   AF-A0A7U7J3W9-F1
#
_cell.length_a   1.000
_cell.length_b   1.000
_cell.length_c   1.000
_cell.angle_alpha   90.00
_cell.angle_beta   90.00
_cell.angle_gamma   90.00
#
_symmetry.space_group_name_H-M   'P 1'
#
loop_
_entity.id
_entity.type
_entity.pdbx_description
1 polymer ?
#
loop_
_entity_poly.entity_id
_entity_poly.type
_entity_poly.pdbx_seq_one_letter_code
_entity_poly.pdbx_strand_id
1 'polypeptide(L)' 'MLRTAREEGIAEGIEKGIEKGIEKGIEKGIEKGIEKGIEKGIEKGMEQAIQRLIRSGIPADQARRLLGLE' A
#
# COMPACT_ATOMS: atom_id res chain seq x y z
N MET A 1 14.13 -32.96 -33.03
CA MET A 1 12.73 -32.63 -32.71
C MET A 1 12.48 -32.65 -31.20
N LEU A 2 12.63 -33.78 -30.50
CA LEU A 2 12.37 -33.85 -29.04
C LEU A 2 13.23 -32.91 -28.17
N ARG A 3 14.48 -32.67 -28.54
CA ARG A 3 15.40 -31.78 -27.81
C ARG A 3 14.94 -30.31 -27.89
N THR A 4 14.52 -29.88 -29.08
CA THR A 4 14.00 -28.54 -29.37
C THR A 4 12.67 -28.29 -28.63
N ALA A 5 11.73 -29.24 -28.67
CA ALA A 5 10.47 -29.12 -27.94
C ALA A 5 10.67 -29.03 -26.40
N ARG A 6 11.70 -29.72 -25.87
CA ARG A 6 12.06 -29.62 -24.45
C ARG A 6 12.67 -28.26 -24.11
N GLU A 7 13.54 -27.73 -24.97
CA GLU A 7 14.15 -26.41 -24.80
C GLU A 7 13.09 -25.30 -24.87
N GLU A 8 12.17 -25.38 -25.83
CA GLU A 8 11.02 -24.47 -25.96
C GLU A 8 10.10 -24.52 -24.73
N GLY A 9 9.75 -25.71 -24.25
CA GLY A 9 8.90 -25.84 -23.06
C GLY A 9 9.57 -25.30 -21.78
N ILE A 10 10.89 -25.42 -21.66
CA ILE A 10 11.65 -24.82 -20.54
C ILE A 10 11.66 -23.30 -20.67
N ALA A 11 11.93 -22.76 -21.87
CA ALA A 11 11.95 -21.33 -22.12
C ALA A 11 10.57 -20.70 -21.82
N GLU A 12 9.50 -21.29 -22.33
CA GLU A 12 8.13 -20.84 -22.09
C GLU A 12 7.74 -20.94 -20.61
N GLY A 13 8.19 -22.00 -19.91
CA GLY A 13 7.97 -22.16 -18.48
C GLY A 13 8.68 -21.08 -17.64
N ILE A 14 9.91 -20.74 -18.00
CA ILE A 14 10.67 -19.66 -17.36
C ILE A 14 10.01 -18.31 -17.62
N GLU A 15 9.66 -18.01 -18.86
CA GLU A 15 9.03 -16.76 -19.26
C GLU A 15 7.71 -16.55 -18.50
N LYS A 16 6.81 -17.54 -18.54
CA LYS A 16 5.53 -17.49 -17.80
C LYS A 16 5.74 -17.41 -16.29
N GLY A 17 6.77 -18.05 -15.76
CA GLY A 17 7.11 -18.02 -14.34
C GLY A 17 7.55 -16.63 -13.88
N ILE A 18 8.43 -16.00 -14.66
CA ILE A 18 8.94 -14.64 -14.41
C ILE A 18 7.79 -13.63 -14.54
N GLU A 19 7.03 -13.68 -15.63
CA GLU A 19 5.92 -12.76 -15.88
C GLU A 19 4.90 -12.80 -14.75
N LYS A 20 4.40 -14.00 -14.40
CA LYS A 20 3.45 -14.19 -13.29
C LYS A 20 4.03 -13.79 -11.93
N GLY A 21 5.33 -14.03 -11.72
CA GLY A 21 6.01 -13.68 -10.49
C GLY A 21 6.12 -12.16 -10.29
N ILE A 22 6.52 -11.46 -11.36
CA ILE A 22 6.66 -10.01 -11.38
C ILE A 22 5.29 -9.35 -11.24
N GLU A 23 4.29 -9.76 -12.03
CA GLU A 23 2.94 -9.20 -12.00
C GLU A 23 2.35 -9.30 -10.59
N LYS A 24 2.31 -10.51 -10.01
CA LYS A 24 1.78 -10.73 -8.66
C LYS A 24 2.60 -10.04 -7.58
N GLY A 25 3.91 -9.96 -7.75
CA GLY A 25 4.81 -9.31 -6.80
C GLY A 25 4.59 -7.80 -6.76
N ILE A 26 4.50 -7.17 -7.93
CA ILE A 26 4.27 -5.74 -8.09
C ILE A 26 2.87 -5.39 -7.61
N GLU A 27 1.83 -6.09 -8.06
CA GLU A 27 0.44 -5.82 -7.69
C GLU A 27 0.27 -5.85 -6.16
N LYS A 28 0.67 -6.96 -5.52
CA LYS A 28 0.57 -7.10 -4.06
C LYS A 28 1.47 -6.12 -3.30
N GLY A 29 2.64 -5.80 -3.85
CA GLY A 29 3.58 -4.87 -3.23
C GLY A 29 3.03 -3.45 -3.24
N ILE A 30 2.52 -3.00 -4.39
CA ILE A 30 1.92 -1.68 -4.58
C ILE A 30 0.66 -1.55 -3.74
N GLU A 31 -0.27 -2.50 -3.83
CA GLU A 31 -1.53 -2.48 -3.08
C GLU A 31 -1.27 -2.32 -1.57
N LYS A 32 -0.45 -3.21 -0.99
CA LYS A 32 -0.10 -3.15 0.43
C LYS A 32 0.69 -1.90 0.80
N GLY A 33 1.53 -1.41 -0.10
CA GLY A 33 2.34 -0.22 0.12
C GLY A 33 1.47 1.05 0.18
N ILE A 34 0.54 1.19 -0.78
CA ILE A 34 -0.39 2.30 -0.87
C ILE A 34 -1.35 2.28 0.30
N GLU A 35 -1.98 1.14 0.61
CA GLU A 35 -2.92 1.00 1.73
C GLU A 35 -2.28 1.45 3.05
N LYS A 36 -1.13 0.86 3.39
CA LYS A 36 -0.39 1.21 4.63
C LYS A 36 0.11 2.65 4.63
N GLY A 37 0.48 3.18 3.46
CA GLY A 37 0.95 4.55 3.32
C GLY A 37 -0.15 5.56 3.58
N ILE A 38 -1.33 5.34 2.98
CA ILE A 38 -2.51 6.18 3.15
C ILE A 38 -3.00 6.12 4.59
N GLU A 39 -3.16 4.92 5.16
CA GLU A 39 -3.62 4.75 6.54
C GLU A 39 -2.73 5.50 7.54
N LYS A 40 -1.41 5.27 7.49
CA LYS A 40 -0.44 5.96 8.36
C LYS A 40 -0.38 7.46 8.11
N GLY A 41 -0.58 7.89 6.85
CA GLY A 41 -0.59 9.29 6.48
C GLY A 41 -1.79 10.02 7.07
N ILE A 42 -2.98 9.43 6.96
CA ILE A 42 -4.23 9.95 7.54
C ILE A 42 -4.11 10.02 9.06
N GLU A 43 -3.71 8.93 9.72
CA GLU A 43 -3.55 8.88 11.18
C GLU A 43 -2.63 9.98 11.70
N LYS A 44 -1.42 10.09 11.13
CA LYS A 44 -0.46 11.14 11.51
C LYS A 44 -0.98 12.54 11.21
N GLY A 45 -1.66 12.72 10.07
CA GLY A 45 -2.26 14.00 9.70
C GLY A 45 -3.34 14.44 10.70
N MET A 46 -4.19 13.51 11.13
CA MET A 46 -5.22 13.77 12.13
C MET A 46 -4.64 14.09 13.50
N GLU A 47 -3.63 13.33 13.95
CA GLU A 47 -2.94 13.61 15.21
C GLU A 47 -2.31 15.02 15.20
N GLN A 48 -1.62 15.37 14.11
CA GLN A 48 -1.06 16.71 13.94
C GLN A 48 -2.13 17.80 13.93
N ALA A 49 -3.27 17.55 13.28
CA ALA A 49 -4.39 18.49 13.27
C ALA A 49 -4.95 18.71 14.68
N ILE A 50 -5.19 17.64 15.45
CA ILE A 50 -5.62 17.73 16.85
C ILE A 50 -4.61 18.53 17.68
N GLN A 51 -3.32 18.22 17.56
CA GLN A 51 -2.28 18.93 18.33
C GLN A 51 -2.24 20.43 18.00
N ARG A 52 -2.44 20.82 16.74
CA ARG A 52 -2.51 22.23 16.33
C ARG A 52 -3.74 22.92 16.93
N LEU A 53 -4.90 22.26 16.91
CA LEU A 53 -6.13 22.79 17.51
C LEU A 53 -5.97 22.97 19.02
N ILE A 54 -5.41 21.97 19.71
CA ILE A 54 -5.11 22.06 21.15
C ILE A 54 -4.17 23.23 21.45
N ARG A 55 -3.11 23.40 20.66
CA ARG A 55 -2.18 24.51 20.82
C ARG A 55 -2.84 25.88 20.60
N SER A 56 -3.88 25.94 19.77
CA SER A 56 -4.68 27.15 19.56
C SER A 56 -5.71 27.41 20.67
N GLY A 57 -5.76 26.56 21.70
CA GLY A 57 -6.65 26.70 22.85
C GLY A 57 -7.98 25.94 22.73
N ILE A 58 -8.15 25.13 21.68
CA ILE A 58 -9.35 24.30 21.51
C ILE A 58 -9.18 23.02 22.35
N PRO A 59 -10.10 22.71 23.29
CA PRO A 59 -10.04 21.48 24.07
C PRO A 59 -10.02 20.23 23.19
N ALA A 60 -9.33 19.17 23.62
CA ALA A 60 -9.14 17.95 22.83
C ALA A 60 -10.47 17.33 22.35
N ASP A 61 -11.49 17.31 23.20
CA ASP A 61 -12.83 16.78 22.85
C ASP A 61 -13.50 17.60 21.75
N GLN A 62 -13.35 18.92 21.79
CA GLN A 62 -13.87 19.80 20.74
C GLN A 62 -13.06 19.68 19.45
N ALA A 63 -11.74 19.54 19.55
CA ALA A 63 -10.87 19.31 18.39
C ALA A 63 -11.23 18.00 17.67
N ARG A 64 -11.52 16.93 18.42
CA ARG A 64 -11.99 15.65 17.86
C ARG A 64 -13.34 15.80 17.16
N ARG A 65 -14.31 16.47 17.79
CA ARG A 65 -15.61 16.76 17.17
C ARG A 65 -15.50 17.57 15.87
N LEU A 66 -14.66 18.60 15.85
CA LEU A 66 -14.40 19.41 14.66
C LEU A 66 -13.80 18.60 13.50
N LEU A 67 -13.06 17.53 13.82
CA LEU A 67 -12.46 16.62 12.85
C LEU A 67 -13.33 15.37 12.58
N GLY A 68 -14.54 15.30 13.13
CA GLY A 68 -15.45 14.15 12.95
C GLY A 68 -14.95 12.86 13.60
N LEU A 69 -14.14 12.96 14.65
CA LEU A 69 -13.50 11.85 15.38
C LEU A 69 -14.26 11.44 16.64
N GLU A 70 -15.60 11.44 16.59
CA GLU A 70 -16.43 10.99 17.72
C GLU A 70 -16.39 9.47 17.93
#